data_AF-A0A3B0SP66-F1
#
_entry.id   AF-A0A3B0SP66-F1
#
_cell.length_a   1.000
_cell.length_b   1.000
_cell.length_c   1.000
_cell.angle_alpha   90.00
_cell.angle_beta   90.00
_cell.angle_gamma   90.00
#
_symmetry.space_group_name_H-M   'P 1'
#
loop_
_entity.id
_entity.type
_entity.pdbx_description
1 polymer ?
#
loop_
_entity_poly.entity_id
_entity_poly.type
_entity_poly.pdbx_seq_one_letter_code
_entity_poly.pdbx_strand_id
1 'polypeptide(L)'
;MTKHILYGGQLSYFTGKARAYLNWKGVDYEERLATRDTYASTIIPRIGYPMIPLLITPDDEAIQDTSEIIDYFEAREPEPSVVPAGPKQRLAAHLLELFGDEWLVIPAMHYRWAHNRDFAYSEFGKITAPALAGDAQFEAGKKAAEKFQGVVGLLGATPEMAPAIEASYEALLDELNAHF
;
A
#
# COMPACT_ATOMS: atom_id res chain seq x y z
N MET A 1 18.41 19.26 -7.15
CA MET A 1 18.51 17.80 -7.37
C MET A 1 17.11 17.30 -7.61
N THR A 2 16.90 16.45 -8.61
CA THR A 2 15.60 15.80 -8.85
C THR A 2 15.40 14.74 -7.77
N LYS A 3 14.23 14.73 -7.13
CA LYS A 3 13.85 13.79 -6.05
C LYS A 3 13.21 12.53 -6.63
N HIS A 4 13.23 11.43 -5.87
CA HIS A 4 12.47 10.23 -6.24
C HIS A 4 10.97 10.56 -6.33
N ILE A 5 10.21 9.87 -7.18
CA ILE A 5 8.76 10.04 -7.28
C ILE A 5 8.08 8.70 -6.95
N LEU A 6 7.25 8.69 -5.92
CA LEU A 6 6.41 7.54 -5.55
C LEU A 6 4.99 7.76 -6.08
N TYR A 7 4.61 7.05 -7.13
CA TYR A 7 3.22 6.99 -7.58
C TYR A 7 2.44 5.99 -6.72
N GLY A 8 1.42 6.49 -6.02
CA GLY A 8 0.62 5.68 -5.11
C GLY A 8 -0.70 6.35 -4.71
N GLY A 9 -1.27 5.93 -3.59
CA GLY A 9 -2.45 6.59 -3.04
C GLY A 9 -2.69 6.22 -1.58
N GLN A 10 -3.41 7.07 -0.84
CA GLN A 10 -3.66 6.87 0.59
C GLN A 10 -4.49 5.62 0.88
N LEU A 11 -5.35 5.19 -0.06
CA LEU A 11 -6.14 3.96 0.08
C LEU A 11 -5.29 2.69 -0.03
N SER A 12 -4.10 2.76 -0.65
CA SER A 12 -3.28 1.60 -0.94
C SER A 12 -2.46 1.17 0.27
N TYR A 13 -2.68 -0.08 0.69
CA TYR A 13 -1.92 -0.73 1.76
C TYR A 13 -0.42 -0.75 1.46
N PHE A 14 -0.06 -1.17 0.24
CA PHE A 14 1.32 -1.26 -0.22
C PHE A 14 1.98 0.11 -0.41
N THR A 15 1.24 1.13 -0.86
CA THR A 15 1.79 2.50 -0.85
C THR A 15 2.09 2.95 0.58
N GLY A 16 1.24 2.61 1.55
CA GLY A 16 1.51 2.84 2.97
C GLY A 16 2.81 2.20 3.45
N LYS A 17 3.05 0.93 3.10
CA LYS A 17 4.29 0.19 3.40
C LYS A 17 5.52 0.89 2.83
N ALA A 18 5.54 1.18 1.52
CA ALA A 18 6.65 1.89 0.88
C ALA A 18 6.89 3.28 1.51
N ARG A 19 5.83 4.05 1.72
CA ARG A 19 5.91 5.38 2.36
C ARG A 19 6.54 5.32 3.74
N ALA A 20 6.11 4.35 4.57
CA ALA A 20 6.64 4.17 5.92
C ALA A 20 8.14 3.88 5.90
N TYR A 21 8.58 2.98 5.01
CA TYR A 21 10.00 2.68 4.82
C TYR A 21 10.80 3.89 4.34
N LEU A 22 10.36 4.57 3.28
CA LEU A 22 11.08 5.73 2.73
C LEU A 22 11.24 6.85 3.75
N ASN A 23 10.19 7.11 4.53
CA ASN A 23 10.22 8.08 5.64
C ASN A 23 11.21 7.66 6.74
N TRP A 24 11.19 6.38 7.13
CA TRP A 24 12.10 5.85 8.16
C TRP A 24 13.57 5.90 7.69
N LYS A 25 13.80 5.53 6.43
CA LYS A 25 15.13 5.52 5.80
C LYS A 25 15.69 6.93 5.59
N GLY A 26 14.82 7.94 5.53
CA GLY A 26 15.20 9.32 5.26
C GLY A 26 15.41 9.64 3.78
N VAL A 27 14.78 8.86 2.88
CA VAL A 27 14.85 9.09 1.43
C VAL A 27 14.08 10.38 1.06
N ASP A 28 14.67 11.23 0.22
CA ASP A 28 13.98 12.38 -0.35
C ASP A 28 13.12 11.96 -1.55
N TYR A 29 11.79 12.02 -1.39
CA TYR A 29 10.84 11.65 -2.43
C TYR A 29 9.62 12.57 -2.46
N GLU A 30 8.96 12.61 -3.61
CA GLU A 30 7.62 13.16 -3.80
C GLU A 30 6.62 12.03 -3.97
N GLU A 31 5.59 12.00 -3.13
CA GLU A 31 4.44 11.16 -3.43
C GLU A 31 3.48 11.86 -4.40
N ARG A 32 3.12 11.18 -5.48
CA ARG A 32 2.10 11.62 -6.45
C ARG A 32 0.96 10.64 -6.49
N LEU A 33 -0.26 11.18 -6.53
CA LEU A 33 -1.46 10.36 -6.65
C LEU A 33 -1.46 9.62 -8.00
N ALA A 34 -1.60 8.30 -7.96
CA ALA A 34 -1.74 7.45 -9.13
C ALA A 34 -3.17 7.51 -9.67
N THR A 35 -3.46 8.54 -10.45
CA THR A 35 -4.75 8.70 -11.14
C THR A 35 -4.87 7.74 -12.33
N ARG A 36 -6.07 7.62 -12.91
CA ARG A 36 -6.27 6.86 -14.17
C ARG A 36 -5.33 7.29 -15.29
N ASP A 37 -5.05 8.58 -15.41
CA ASP A 37 -4.10 9.10 -16.39
C ASP A 37 -2.68 8.58 -16.08
N THR A 38 -2.25 8.68 -14.82
CA THR A 38 -0.95 8.15 -14.36
C THR A 38 -0.79 6.65 -14.68
N TYR A 39 -1.85 5.86 -14.50
CA TYR A 39 -1.83 4.44 -14.89
C TYR A 39 -1.58 4.27 -16.39
N ALA A 40 -2.30 5.01 -17.23
CA ALA A 40 -2.22 4.89 -18.69
C ALA A 40 -0.94 5.49 -19.28
N SER A 41 -0.45 6.60 -18.73
CA SER A 41 0.66 7.38 -19.28
C SER A 41 2.02 7.00 -18.68
N THR A 42 2.05 6.46 -17.46
CA THR A 42 3.30 6.19 -16.72
C THR A 42 3.42 4.74 -16.27
N ILE A 43 2.49 4.23 -15.44
CA ILE A 43 2.66 2.92 -14.78
C ILE A 43 2.66 1.77 -15.81
N ILE A 44 1.63 1.68 -16.64
CA ILE A 44 1.51 0.60 -17.62
C ILE A 44 2.62 0.69 -18.68
N PRO A 45 2.95 1.86 -19.27
CA PRO A 45 4.06 1.95 -20.23
C PRO A 45 5.43 1.58 -19.67
N ARG A 46 5.69 1.83 -18.38
CA ARG A 46 7.00 1.56 -17.75
C ARG A 46 7.15 0.09 -17.32
N ILE A 47 6.10 -0.50 -16.76
CA ILE A 47 6.18 -1.82 -16.11
C ILE A 47 5.32 -2.89 -16.80
N GLY A 48 4.28 -2.50 -17.53
CA GLY A 48 3.32 -3.41 -18.16
C GLY A 48 2.25 -3.97 -17.21
N TYR A 49 2.35 -3.68 -15.90
CA TYR A 49 1.43 -4.19 -14.89
C TYR A 49 0.76 -3.05 -14.10
N PRO A 50 -0.59 -2.99 -14.04
CA PRO A 50 -1.33 -1.85 -13.50
C PRO A 50 -1.45 -1.93 -11.97
N MET A 51 -0.32 -1.87 -11.27
CA MET A 51 -0.25 -1.88 -9.81
C MET A 51 0.54 -0.69 -9.24
N ILE A 52 0.22 -0.35 -8.00
CA ILE A 52 0.93 0.65 -7.19
C ILE A 52 1.42 -0.01 -5.90
N PRO A 53 2.50 0.49 -5.28
CA PRO A 53 3.27 1.68 -5.67
C PRO A 53 4.21 1.46 -6.86
N LEU A 54 4.56 2.57 -7.53
CA LEU A 54 5.66 2.65 -8.50
C LEU A 54 6.60 3.78 -8.08
N LEU A 55 7.88 3.48 -7.86
CA LEU A 55 8.92 4.48 -7.65
C LEU A 55 9.64 4.78 -8.98
N ILE A 56 9.83 6.06 -9.29
CA ILE A 56 10.73 6.52 -10.35
C ILE A 56 11.92 7.23 -9.71
N THR A 57 13.13 6.83 -10.05
CA THR A 57 14.37 7.43 -9.53
C THR A 57 14.75 8.70 -10.31
N PRO A 58 15.67 9.54 -9.78
CA PRO A 58 16.21 10.69 -10.51
C PRO A 58 16.86 10.32 -11.84
N ASP A 59 17.34 9.07 -11.97
CA ASP A 59 17.99 8.50 -13.16
C ASP A 59 16.98 7.79 -14.09
N ASP A 60 15.68 8.00 -13.88
CA ASP A 60 14.58 7.45 -14.69
C ASP A 60 14.43 5.91 -14.63
N GLU A 61 14.94 5.27 -13.58
CA GLU A 61 14.67 3.87 -13.27
C GLU A 61 13.26 3.72 -12.67
N ALA A 62 12.53 2.68 -13.10
CA ALA A 62 11.17 2.40 -12.65
C ALA A 62 11.14 1.12 -11.82
N ILE A 63 10.68 1.21 -10.56
CA ILE A 63 10.72 0.13 -9.58
C ILE A 63 9.31 -0.04 -9.00
N GLN A 64 8.67 -1.16 -9.32
CA GLN A 64 7.36 -1.55 -8.82
C GLN A 64 7.53 -2.70 -7.82
N ASP A 65 6.58 -2.83 -6.90
CA ASP A 65 6.61 -3.72 -5.73
C ASP A 65 7.33 -3.10 -4.52
N THR A 66 6.73 -3.25 -3.33
CA THR A 66 7.28 -2.66 -2.11
C THR A 66 8.57 -3.30 -1.65
N SER A 67 8.72 -4.63 -1.81
CA SER A 67 9.92 -5.34 -1.40
C SER A 67 11.08 -4.96 -2.32
N GLU A 68 10.83 -4.87 -3.63
CA GLU A 68 11.84 -4.38 -4.60
C GLU A 68 12.24 -2.92 -4.34
N ILE A 69 11.30 -2.05 -3.99
CA ILE A 69 11.61 -0.66 -3.59
C ILE A 69 12.48 -0.65 -2.33
N ILE A 70 12.17 -1.46 -1.32
CA ILE A 70 12.95 -1.55 -0.08
C ILE A 70 14.37 -2.04 -0.38
N ASP A 71 14.48 -3.17 -1.08
CA ASP A 71 15.74 -3.80 -1.46
C ASP A 71 16.63 -2.88 -2.31
N TYR A 72 16.01 -2.09 -3.20
CA TYR A 72 16.73 -1.09 -4.00
C TYR A 72 17.54 -0.12 -3.13
N PHE A 73 16.93 0.40 -2.07
CA PHE A 73 17.56 1.34 -1.15
C PHE A 73 18.46 0.65 -0.13
N GLU A 74 18.08 -0.52 0.39
CA GLU A 74 18.95 -1.29 1.30
C GLU A 74 20.29 -1.68 0.63
N ALA A 75 20.27 -1.97 -0.68
CA ALA A 75 21.49 -2.30 -1.43
C ALA A 75 22.40 -1.08 -1.68
N ARG A 76 21.83 0.14 -1.78
CA ARG A 76 22.56 1.37 -2.13
C ARG A 76 23.01 2.16 -0.90
N GLU A 77 22.18 2.16 0.13
CA GLU A 77 22.40 2.86 1.39
C GLU A 77 22.30 1.82 2.51
N PRO A 78 23.40 1.12 2.84
CA PRO A 78 23.34 -0.03 3.75
C PRO A 78 23.02 0.33 5.20
N GLU A 79 23.07 1.61 5.59
CA GLU A 79 22.77 2.05 6.95
C GLU A 79 21.94 3.35 6.95
N PRO A 80 20.92 3.49 7.82
CA PRO A 80 20.39 2.46 8.73
C PRO A 80 19.63 1.36 7.97
N SER A 81 19.76 0.10 8.36
CA SER A 81 19.10 -1.04 7.68
C SER A 81 17.86 -1.56 8.43
N VAL A 82 16.79 -1.87 7.68
CA VAL A 82 15.64 -2.63 8.22
C VAL A 82 15.89 -4.13 8.23
N VAL A 83 16.94 -4.60 7.55
CA VAL A 83 17.29 -6.02 7.40
C VAL A 83 18.30 -6.43 8.48
N PRO A 84 17.95 -7.39 9.37
CA PRO A 84 18.87 -7.85 10.39
C PRO A 84 20.13 -8.53 9.83
N ALA A 85 21.29 -8.35 10.47
CA ALA A 85 22.55 -8.95 10.02
C ALA A 85 22.63 -10.48 10.18
N GLY A 86 21.88 -11.07 11.11
CA GLY A 86 21.90 -12.50 11.39
C GLY A 86 20.98 -13.32 10.48
N PRO A 87 21.41 -14.50 9.97
CA PRO A 87 20.60 -15.29 9.04
C PRO A 87 19.27 -15.76 9.62
N LYS A 88 19.21 -16.07 10.92
CA LYS A 88 17.95 -16.47 11.59
C LYS A 88 16.99 -15.28 11.71
N GLN A 89 17.52 -14.11 12.04
CA GLN A 89 16.75 -12.88 12.16
C GLN A 89 16.23 -12.41 10.80
N ARG A 90 17.01 -12.57 9.71
CA ARG A 90 16.52 -12.33 8.35
C ARG A 90 15.35 -13.23 7.98
N LEU A 91 15.46 -14.53 8.27
CA LEU A 91 14.35 -15.45 8.02
C LEU A 91 13.09 -15.02 8.78
N ALA A 92 13.23 -14.66 10.05
CA ALA A 92 12.11 -14.13 10.83
C ALA A 92 11.54 -12.83 10.24
N ALA A 93 12.39 -11.88 9.82
CA ALA A 93 11.96 -10.64 9.17
C ALA A 93 11.16 -10.90 7.89
N HIS A 94 11.63 -11.80 7.02
CA HIS A 94 10.91 -12.16 5.79
C HIS A 94 9.59 -12.89 6.08
N LEU A 95 9.51 -13.70 7.13
CA LEU A 95 8.24 -14.33 7.53
C LEU A 95 7.23 -13.30 8.04
N LEU A 96 7.68 -12.28 8.77
CA LEU A 96 6.83 -11.17 9.22
C LEU A 96 6.38 -10.31 8.05
N GLU A 97 7.27 -10.02 7.09
CA GLU A 97 6.92 -9.32 5.86
C GLU A 97 5.88 -10.11 5.05
N LEU A 98 6.11 -11.40 4.82
CA LEU A 98 5.17 -12.28 4.11
C LEU A 98 3.80 -12.31 4.82
N PHE A 99 3.80 -12.40 6.15
CA PHE A 99 2.56 -12.33 6.93
C PHE A 99 1.84 -10.99 6.73
N GLY A 100 2.59 -9.88 6.73
CA GLY A 100 2.08 -8.54 6.46
C GLY A 100 1.51 -8.38 5.05
N ASP A 101 2.16 -8.92 4.04
CA ASP A 101 1.79 -8.72 2.64
C ASP A 101 0.63 -9.63 2.20
N GLU A 102 0.54 -10.85 2.74
CA GLU A 102 -0.43 -11.84 2.29
C GLU A 102 -1.63 -12.00 3.25
N TRP A 103 -1.41 -11.96 4.58
CA TRP A 103 -2.48 -12.19 5.56
C TRP A 103 -3.08 -10.91 6.12
N LEU A 104 -2.29 -9.87 6.38
CA LEU A 104 -2.83 -8.60 6.94
C LEU A 104 -3.66 -7.81 5.93
N VAL A 105 -3.64 -8.18 4.65
CA VAL A 105 -4.58 -7.66 3.65
C VAL A 105 -6.03 -8.02 4.00
N ILE A 106 -6.28 -9.17 4.66
CA ILE A 106 -7.61 -9.60 5.06
C ILE A 106 -8.25 -8.63 6.07
N PRO A 107 -7.67 -8.36 7.27
CA PRO A 107 -8.20 -7.35 8.17
C PRO A 107 -8.17 -5.95 7.54
N ALA A 108 -7.16 -5.60 6.73
CA ALA A 108 -7.14 -4.31 6.05
C ALA A 108 -8.36 -4.10 5.14
N MET A 109 -8.78 -5.12 4.39
CA MET A 109 -9.99 -5.04 3.58
C MET A 109 -11.25 -5.05 4.45
N HIS A 110 -11.32 -5.90 5.47
CA HIS A 110 -12.44 -5.94 6.41
C HIS A 110 -12.70 -4.56 7.01
N TYR A 111 -11.70 -3.94 7.66
CA TYR A 111 -11.88 -2.63 8.28
C TYR A 111 -12.19 -1.52 7.27
N ARG A 112 -11.59 -1.54 6.08
CA ARG A 112 -11.92 -0.56 5.02
C ARG A 112 -13.39 -0.63 4.63
N TRP A 113 -13.92 -1.83 4.41
CA TRP A 113 -15.27 -2.00 3.86
C TRP A 113 -16.35 -2.23 4.91
N ALA A 114 -16.02 -2.55 6.15
CA ALA A 114 -16.99 -2.63 7.23
C ALA A 114 -17.09 -1.29 7.98
N HIS A 115 -15.97 -0.60 8.17
CA HIS A 115 -15.87 0.50 9.13
C HIS A 115 -15.41 1.85 8.52
N ASN A 116 -14.81 1.86 7.31
CA ASN A 116 -14.20 3.08 6.75
C ASN A 116 -14.55 3.33 5.27
N ARG A 117 -15.80 3.07 4.88
CA ARG A 117 -16.26 3.17 3.48
C ARG A 117 -16.16 4.57 2.91
N ASP A 118 -16.56 5.59 3.67
CA ASP A 118 -16.61 6.97 3.17
C ASP A 118 -15.22 7.51 2.84
N PHE A 119 -14.22 7.17 3.66
CA PHE A 119 -12.81 7.44 3.33
C PHE A 119 -12.42 6.74 2.02
N ALA A 120 -12.73 5.44 1.89
CA ALA A 120 -12.41 4.69 0.68
C ALA A 120 -13.08 5.33 -0.56
N TYR A 121 -14.36 5.70 -0.49
CA TYR A 121 -15.08 6.36 -1.56
C TYR A 121 -14.45 7.72 -1.92
N SER A 122 -14.05 8.51 -0.92
CA SER A 122 -13.32 9.76 -1.16
C SER A 122 -12.01 9.53 -1.91
N GLU A 123 -11.19 8.57 -1.48
CA GLU A 123 -9.91 8.27 -2.13
C GLU A 123 -10.07 7.68 -3.54
N PHE A 124 -11.03 6.78 -3.73
CA PHE A 124 -11.38 6.30 -5.08
C PHE A 124 -11.84 7.45 -5.98
N GLY A 125 -12.56 8.43 -5.43
CA GLY A 125 -12.98 9.63 -6.15
C GLY A 125 -11.80 10.47 -6.64
N LYS A 126 -10.81 10.71 -5.77
CA LYS A 126 -9.58 11.44 -6.14
C LYS A 126 -8.80 10.74 -7.26
N ILE A 127 -8.74 9.41 -7.22
CA ILE A 127 -8.04 8.61 -8.25
C ILE A 127 -8.79 8.59 -9.58
N THR A 128 -10.12 8.41 -9.54
CA THR A 128 -10.92 8.12 -10.73
C THR A 128 -11.54 9.34 -11.38
N ALA A 129 -11.73 10.42 -10.61
CA ALA A 129 -12.29 11.69 -11.06
C ALA A 129 -11.56 12.89 -10.40
N PRO A 130 -10.24 13.06 -10.65
CA PRO A 130 -9.45 14.14 -10.03
C PRO A 130 -9.91 15.56 -10.41
N ALA A 131 -10.63 15.72 -11.52
CA ALA A 131 -11.16 17.01 -11.97
C ALA A 131 -12.50 17.40 -11.30
N LEU A 132 -13.15 16.47 -10.58
CA LEU A 132 -14.36 16.75 -9.81
C LEU A 132 -13.99 17.14 -8.36
N ALA A 133 -14.95 17.71 -7.63
CA ALA A 133 -14.81 18.03 -6.21
C ALA A 133 -16.11 17.78 -5.45
N GLY A 134 -16.03 17.73 -4.12
CA GLY A 134 -17.18 17.56 -3.22
C GLY A 134 -17.99 16.30 -3.53
N ASP A 135 -19.31 16.40 -3.41
CA ASP A 135 -20.25 15.28 -3.57
C ASP A 135 -20.13 14.60 -4.94
N ALA A 136 -19.85 15.36 -6.00
CA ALA A 136 -19.69 14.79 -7.34
C ALA A 136 -18.47 13.86 -7.44
N GLN A 137 -17.35 14.22 -6.78
CA GLN A 137 -16.17 13.35 -6.72
C GLN A 137 -16.42 12.14 -5.83
N PHE A 138 -17.10 12.33 -4.71
CA PHE A 138 -17.46 11.25 -3.79
C PHE A 138 -18.35 10.20 -4.47
N GLU A 139 -19.39 10.62 -5.18
CA GLU A 139 -20.30 9.71 -5.91
C GLU A 139 -19.59 8.98 -7.07
N ALA A 140 -18.64 9.64 -7.75
CA ALA A 140 -17.79 8.97 -8.72
C ALA A 140 -16.91 7.90 -8.06
N GLY A 141 -16.35 8.21 -6.90
CA GLY A 141 -15.53 7.30 -6.10
C GLY A 141 -16.32 6.10 -5.60
N LYS A 142 -17.54 6.29 -5.10
CA LYS A 142 -18.44 5.22 -4.68
C LYS A 142 -18.73 4.22 -5.81
N LYS A 143 -19.08 4.72 -7.00
CA LYS A 143 -19.30 3.88 -8.19
C LYS A 143 -18.05 3.11 -8.61
N ALA A 144 -16.87 3.73 -8.49
CA ALA A 144 -15.62 3.04 -8.78
C ALA A 144 -15.29 1.95 -7.74
N ALA A 145 -15.55 2.24 -6.47
CA ALA A 145 -15.28 1.38 -5.33
C ALA A 145 -16.14 0.11 -5.31
N GLU A 146 -17.38 0.14 -5.82
CA GLU A 146 -18.28 -1.03 -5.86
C GLU A 146 -17.63 -2.28 -6.48
N LYS A 147 -16.85 -2.09 -7.56
CA LYS A 147 -16.12 -3.20 -8.21
C LYS A 147 -15.05 -3.80 -7.30
N PHE A 148 -14.36 -2.96 -6.53
CA PHE A 148 -13.32 -3.38 -5.58
C PHE A 148 -13.90 -3.97 -4.31
N GLN A 149 -15.07 -3.52 -3.87
CA GLN A 149 -15.78 -4.11 -2.73
C GLN A 149 -16.23 -5.54 -3.06
N GLY A 150 -16.65 -5.80 -4.30
CA GLY A 150 -17.11 -7.12 -4.74
C GLY A 150 -16.05 -8.22 -4.72
N VAL A 151 -14.75 -7.88 -4.72
CA VAL A 151 -13.66 -8.87 -4.69
C VAL A 151 -13.19 -9.22 -3.28
N VAL A 152 -13.65 -8.50 -2.26
CA VAL A 152 -13.24 -8.68 -0.85
C VAL A 152 -13.62 -10.07 -0.33
N GLY A 153 -14.74 -10.63 -0.81
CA GLY A 153 -15.15 -11.98 -0.46
C GLY A 153 -14.14 -13.06 -0.91
N LEU A 154 -13.36 -12.81 -1.97
CA LEU A 154 -12.30 -13.74 -2.42
C LEU A 154 -11.14 -13.82 -1.42
N LEU A 155 -10.96 -12.80 -0.58
CA LEU A 155 -9.97 -12.77 0.49
C LEU A 155 -10.50 -13.39 1.79
N GLY A 156 -11.74 -13.88 1.80
CA GLY A 156 -12.39 -14.43 3.01
C GLY A 156 -12.89 -13.36 3.98
N ALA A 157 -12.80 -12.07 3.64
CA ALA A 157 -13.34 -10.97 4.44
C ALA A 157 -14.86 -10.79 4.23
N THR A 158 -15.62 -11.84 4.55
CA THR A 158 -17.10 -11.83 4.52
C THR A 158 -17.68 -11.41 5.87
N PRO A 159 -18.96 -10.97 5.94
CA PRO A 159 -19.60 -10.61 7.21
C PRO A 159 -19.58 -11.74 8.25
N GLU A 160 -19.68 -13.00 7.85
CA GLU A 160 -19.64 -14.16 8.74
C GLU A 160 -18.27 -14.37 9.37
N MET A 161 -17.20 -13.98 8.66
CA MET A 161 -15.82 -14.08 9.13
C MET A 161 -15.38 -12.89 9.98
N ALA A 162 -16.17 -11.81 10.03
CA ALA A 162 -15.81 -10.58 10.74
C ALA A 162 -15.37 -10.81 12.19
N PRO A 163 -16.08 -11.59 13.04
CA PRO A 163 -15.65 -11.80 14.43
C PRO A 163 -14.28 -12.49 14.53
N ALA A 164 -13.98 -13.42 13.61
CA ALA A 164 -12.69 -14.13 13.60
C ALA A 164 -11.55 -13.25 13.09
N ILE A 165 -11.82 -12.40 12.08
CA ILE A 165 -10.86 -11.44 11.55
C ILE A 165 -10.50 -10.40 12.61
N GLU A 166 -11.49 -9.85 13.30
CA GLU A 166 -11.30 -8.85 14.35
C GLU A 166 -10.53 -9.45 15.53
N ALA A 167 -10.94 -10.62 16.04
CA ALA A 167 -10.22 -11.29 17.13
C ALA A 167 -8.76 -11.62 16.79
N SER A 168 -8.49 -12.10 15.57
CA SER A 168 -7.12 -12.38 15.10
C SER A 168 -6.27 -11.11 15.01
N TYR A 169 -6.84 -10.03 14.46
CA TYR A 169 -6.14 -8.76 14.33
C TYR A 169 -5.88 -8.08 15.67
N GLU A 170 -6.86 -8.07 16.57
CA GLU A 170 -6.70 -7.51 17.92
C GLU A 170 -5.64 -8.27 18.73
N ALA A 171 -5.63 -9.60 18.65
CA ALA A 171 -4.58 -10.42 19.28
C ALA A 171 -3.17 -10.06 18.74
N LEU A 172 -3.04 -9.83 17.44
CA LEU A 172 -1.79 -9.34 16.85
C LEU A 172 -1.41 -7.95 17.41
N LEU A 173 -2.37 -7.03 17.52
CA LEU A 173 -2.11 -5.69 18.07
C LEU A 173 -1.66 -5.75 19.54
N ASP A 174 -2.23 -6.64 20.34
CA ASP A 174 -1.81 -6.89 21.72
C ASP A 174 -0.36 -7.41 21.79
N GLU A 175 0.01 -8.37 20.93
CA GLU A 175 1.39 -8.86 20.81
C GLU A 175 2.36 -7.74 20.39
N LEU A 176 1.98 -6.90 19.42
CA LEU A 176 2.80 -5.76 19.00
C LEU A 176 3.00 -4.75 20.14
N ASN A 177 1.93 -4.39 20.86
CA ASN A 177 2.00 -3.48 22.02
C ASN A 177 2.85 -4.04 23.17
N ALA A 178 2.92 -5.36 23.33
CA ALA A 178 3.77 -5.98 24.33
C ALA A 178 5.27 -5.88 24.01
N HIS A 179 5.62 -5.68 22.73
CA HIS A 179 7.00 -5.73 22.23
C HIS A 179 7.58 -4.39 21.77
N PHE A 180 6.75 -3.39 21.45
CA PHE A 180 7.15 -2.07 20.93
C PHE A 180 6.57 -0.92 21.76
#